data_AF-A0A841BJ90-F1
#
_entry.id   AF-A0A841BJ90-F1
#
_cell.length_a   1.000
_cell.length_b   1.000
_cell.length_c   1.000
_cell.angle_alpha   90.00
_cell.angle_beta   90.00
_cell.angle_gamma   90.00
#
_symmetry.space_group_name_H-M   'P 1'
#
loop_
_entity.id
_entity.type
_entity.pdbx_description
1 polymer ?
#
loop_
_entity_poly.entity_id
_entity_poly.type
_entity_poly.pdbx_seq_one_letter_code
_entity_poly.pdbx_strand_id
1 'polypeptide(L)'
;MTTNATILRRAGELAVGVAVKNILAHEPDELHVQVISEDDGQAFDQAVQLAELDSRIRVKIPFVTSQGRYRAALIRRAIAVGIPVNVTACTSLPQAFTALSLGPAFVSILWCRTRDAGEDPAQAVADIARRRDRFSGDTRLVIGSIRECDDVTLALRSPADIVTVPPQILETWMQAPGSVAMASQFALDAAELTL
;
A
#
# COMPACT_ATOMS: atom_id res chain seq x y z
N MET A 1 1.04 -2.64 7.33
CA MET A 1 1.68 -3.54 6.34
C MET A 1 0.77 -3.78 5.14
N THR A 2 1.33 -3.90 3.93
CA THR A 2 0.56 -4.26 2.72
C THR A 2 1.07 -5.56 2.10
N THR A 3 0.15 -6.41 1.63
CA THR A 3 0.48 -7.63 0.90
C THR A 3 -0.17 -7.62 -0.49
N ASN A 4 0.25 -8.56 -1.33
CA ASN A 4 -0.38 -8.92 -2.59
C ASN A 4 0.02 -10.36 -2.93
N ALA A 5 -0.59 -10.95 -3.95
CA ALA A 5 -0.30 -12.32 -4.35
C ALA A 5 1.18 -12.56 -4.68
N THR A 6 1.86 -11.59 -5.28
CA THR A 6 3.30 -11.68 -5.62
C THR A 6 4.18 -11.71 -4.38
N ILE A 7 3.89 -10.86 -3.38
CA ILE A 7 4.64 -10.79 -2.12
C ILE A 7 4.48 -12.09 -1.34
N LEU A 8 3.24 -12.56 -1.17
CA LEU A 8 2.96 -13.82 -0.45
C LEU A 8 3.64 -15.01 -1.14
N ARG A 9 3.51 -15.12 -2.46
CA ARG A 9 4.19 -16.18 -3.23
C ARG A 9 5.71 -16.15 -3.07
N ARG A 10 6.33 -14.97 -3.10
CA ARG A 10 7.78 -14.82 -2.90
C ARG A 10 8.23 -15.25 -1.49
N ALA A 11 7.37 -15.08 -0.50
CA ALA A 11 7.61 -15.55 0.87
C ALA A 11 7.34 -17.06 1.06
N GLY A 12 6.90 -17.78 0.01
CA GLY A 12 6.50 -19.20 0.12
C GLY A 12 5.12 -19.39 0.74
N GLU A 13 4.37 -18.31 0.97
CA GLU A 13 3.06 -18.32 1.61
C GLU A 13 1.94 -18.57 0.58
N LEU A 14 1.58 -19.85 0.40
CA LEU A 14 0.59 -20.26 -0.61
C LEU A 14 -0.85 -20.26 -0.08
N ALA A 15 -1.04 -20.33 1.24
CA ALA A 15 -2.34 -20.32 1.88
C ALA A 15 -2.61 -18.95 2.52
N VAL A 16 -3.30 -18.06 1.78
CA VAL A 16 -3.53 -16.66 2.19
C VAL A 16 -4.09 -16.56 3.62
N GLY A 17 -5.08 -17.38 3.99
CA GLY A 17 -5.66 -17.36 5.33
C GLY A 17 -4.68 -17.72 6.45
N VAL A 18 -3.73 -18.63 6.20
CA VAL A 18 -2.68 -18.98 7.16
C VAL A 18 -1.66 -17.85 7.26
N ALA A 19 -1.21 -17.32 6.11
CA ALA A 19 -0.28 -16.20 6.06
C ALA A 19 -0.82 -14.97 6.79
N VAL A 20 -2.10 -14.65 6.60
CA VAL A 20 -2.79 -13.54 7.30
C VAL A 20 -2.77 -13.76 8.81
N LYS A 21 -3.10 -14.96 9.30
CA LYS A 21 -3.05 -15.28 10.75
C LYS A 21 -1.65 -15.14 11.32
N ASN A 22 -0.64 -15.66 10.62
CA ASN A 22 0.77 -15.55 11.03
C ASN A 22 1.21 -14.08 11.12
N ILE A 23 0.84 -13.29 10.13
CA ILE A 23 1.10 -11.85 10.11
C ILE A 23 0.42 -11.14 11.29
N LEU A 24 -0.85 -11.43 11.55
CA LEU A 24 -1.62 -10.77 12.61
C LEU A 24 -1.06 -11.06 14.01
N ALA A 25 -0.35 -12.18 14.19
CA ALA A 25 0.35 -12.51 15.43
C ALA A 25 1.54 -11.58 15.72
N HIS A 26 2.03 -10.83 14.72
CA HIS A 26 3.03 -9.78 14.88
C HIS A 26 2.43 -8.39 15.11
N GLU A 27 1.14 -8.34 15.42
CA GLU A 27 0.41 -7.13 15.82
C GLU A 27 0.57 -5.90 14.91
N PRO A 28 0.41 -6.02 13.58
CA PRO A 28 0.47 -4.85 12.70
C PRO A 28 -0.72 -3.90 12.97
N ASP A 29 -0.50 -2.58 12.94
CA ASP A 29 -1.59 -1.61 13.11
C ASP A 29 -2.70 -1.77 12.05
N GLU A 30 -2.29 -1.92 10.79
CA GLU A 30 -3.17 -2.15 9.64
C GLU A 30 -2.56 -3.23 8.74
N LEU A 31 -3.39 -4.14 8.23
CA LEU A 31 -2.98 -5.18 7.28
C LEU A 31 -3.81 -5.14 6.00
N HIS A 32 -3.19 -4.77 4.89
CA HIS A 32 -3.88 -4.77 3.60
C HIS A 32 -3.68 -6.11 2.87
N VAL A 33 -4.76 -6.85 2.61
CA VAL A 33 -4.73 -8.20 2.00
C VAL A 33 -5.51 -8.23 0.71
N GLN A 34 -4.90 -8.72 -0.37
CA GLN A 34 -5.53 -8.74 -1.69
C GLN A 34 -6.43 -9.95 -1.91
N VAL A 35 -7.63 -9.73 -2.46
CA VAL A 35 -8.44 -10.82 -3.04
C VAL A 35 -7.68 -11.49 -4.20
N ILE A 36 -7.86 -12.80 -4.34
CA ILE A 36 -7.10 -13.60 -5.32
C ILE A 36 -7.97 -14.06 -6.50
N SER A 37 -9.30 -14.07 -6.35
CA SER A 37 -10.20 -14.48 -7.44
C SER A 37 -10.39 -13.37 -8.48
N GLU A 38 -10.40 -13.81 -9.74
CA GLU A 38 -10.74 -13.02 -10.92
C GLU A 38 -12.26 -12.94 -11.16
N ASP A 39 -13.02 -13.87 -10.57
CA ASP A 39 -14.48 -13.81 -10.55
C ASP A 39 -14.94 -12.84 -9.46
N ASP A 40 -15.87 -11.94 -9.79
CA ASP A 40 -16.31 -10.90 -8.86
C ASP A 40 -17.23 -11.43 -7.76
N GLY A 41 -17.95 -12.54 -8.00
CA GLY A 41 -18.74 -13.20 -6.95
C GLY A 41 -17.82 -13.82 -5.90
N GLN A 42 -16.90 -14.67 -6.34
CA GLN A 42 -15.93 -15.32 -5.46
C GLN A 42 -15.00 -14.31 -4.77
N ALA A 43 -14.58 -13.24 -5.45
CA ALA A 43 -13.76 -12.20 -4.83
C ALA A 43 -14.52 -11.40 -3.78
N PHE A 44 -15.84 -11.22 -3.93
CA PHE A 44 -16.68 -10.66 -2.88
C PHE A 44 -16.72 -11.58 -1.66
N ASP A 45 -16.92 -12.87 -1.86
CA ASP A 45 -16.94 -13.83 -0.75
C ASP A 45 -15.58 -13.88 -0.03
N GLN A 46 -14.47 -13.83 -0.77
CA GLN A 46 -13.12 -13.68 -0.22
C GLN A 46 -12.96 -12.37 0.57
N ALA A 47 -13.50 -11.26 0.07
CA ALA A 47 -13.43 -9.98 0.75
C ALA A 47 -14.16 -10.02 2.11
N VAL A 48 -15.36 -10.63 2.16
CA VAL A 48 -16.12 -10.82 3.40
C VAL A 48 -15.33 -11.70 4.37
N GLN A 49 -14.87 -12.87 3.91
CA GLN A 49 -14.08 -13.78 4.74
C GLN A 49 -12.82 -13.11 5.32
N LEU A 50 -12.08 -12.35 4.50
CA LEU A 50 -10.90 -11.62 4.96
C LEU A 50 -11.25 -10.55 5.99
N ALA A 51 -12.32 -9.79 5.78
CA ALA A 51 -12.73 -8.74 6.70
C ALA A 51 -13.21 -9.27 8.06
N GLU A 52 -13.79 -10.48 8.09
CA GLU A 52 -14.23 -11.14 9.33
C GLU A 52 -13.08 -11.70 10.18
N LEU A 53 -11.88 -11.89 9.61
CA LEU A 53 -10.75 -12.47 10.35
C LEU A 53 -10.23 -11.55 11.47
N ASP A 54 -10.18 -10.23 11.22
CA ASP A 54 -9.64 -9.25 12.17
C ASP A 54 -9.99 -7.82 11.73
N SER A 55 -10.32 -6.94 12.68
CA SER A 55 -10.67 -5.53 12.42
C SER A 55 -9.54 -4.69 11.83
N ARG A 56 -8.29 -5.15 11.91
CA ARG A 56 -7.10 -4.49 11.33
C ARG A 56 -6.96 -4.73 9.83
N ILE A 57 -7.78 -5.62 9.25
CA ILE A 57 -7.70 -5.95 7.83
C ILE A 57 -8.33 -4.85 6.97
N ARG A 58 -7.65 -4.54 5.87
CA ARG A 58 -8.12 -3.71 4.75
C ARG A 58 -8.10 -4.56 3.49
N VAL A 59 -9.25 -4.78 2.87
CA VAL A 59 -9.31 -5.68 1.71
C VAL A 59 -8.86 -4.96 0.45
N LYS A 60 -7.78 -5.43 -0.16
CA LYS A 60 -7.26 -4.93 -1.42
C LYS A 60 -7.99 -5.55 -2.61
N ILE A 61 -8.56 -4.70 -3.46
CA ILE A 61 -9.27 -5.11 -4.66
C ILE A 61 -8.62 -4.42 -5.86
N PRO A 62 -8.05 -5.17 -6.84
CA PRO A 62 -7.59 -4.58 -8.09
C PRO A 62 -8.74 -3.85 -8.80
N PHE A 63 -8.46 -2.68 -9.39
CA PHE A 63 -9.50 -1.93 -10.10
C PHE A 63 -10.01 -2.65 -11.36
N VAL A 64 -9.15 -3.46 -11.98
CA VAL A 64 -9.44 -4.27 -13.16
C VAL A 64 -9.03 -5.72 -12.94
N THR A 65 -9.70 -6.64 -13.63
CA THR A 65 -9.28 -8.04 -13.77
C THR A 65 -8.09 -8.15 -14.74
N SER A 66 -7.47 -9.33 -14.79
CA SER A 66 -6.45 -9.68 -15.79
C SER A 66 -6.93 -9.55 -17.25
N GLN A 67 -8.24 -9.59 -17.47
CA GLN A 67 -8.87 -9.41 -18.78
C GLN A 67 -9.31 -7.95 -19.04
N GLY A 68 -8.98 -7.02 -18.14
CA GLY A 68 -9.31 -5.60 -18.28
C GLY A 68 -10.75 -5.24 -17.90
N ARG A 69 -11.53 -6.17 -17.32
CA ARG A 69 -12.88 -5.86 -16.84
C ARG A 69 -12.80 -5.04 -15.55
N TYR A 70 -13.49 -3.90 -15.52
CA TYR A 70 -13.58 -3.07 -14.31
C TYR A 70 -14.33 -3.78 -13.19
N ARG A 71 -13.83 -3.66 -11.96
CA ARG A 71 -14.40 -4.29 -10.76
C ARG A 71 -15.20 -3.31 -9.89
N ALA A 72 -15.71 -2.23 -10.50
CA ALA A 72 -16.39 -1.15 -9.77
C ALA A 72 -17.64 -1.62 -9.01
N ALA A 73 -18.39 -2.57 -9.57
CA ALA A 73 -19.57 -3.15 -8.91
C ALA A 73 -19.19 -3.96 -7.66
N LEU A 74 -18.15 -4.80 -7.75
CA LEU A 74 -17.58 -5.52 -6.62
C LEU A 74 -17.12 -4.55 -5.52
N ILE A 75 -16.36 -3.51 -5.89
CA ILE A 75 -15.84 -2.51 -4.95
C ILE A 75 -17.00 -1.82 -4.21
N ARG A 76 -18.01 -1.32 -4.93
CA ARG A 76 -19.19 -0.70 -4.32
C ARG A 76 -19.95 -1.65 -3.40
N ARG A 77 -20.13 -2.91 -3.81
CA ARG A 77 -20.80 -3.92 -3.00
C ARG A 77 -20.05 -4.20 -1.70
N ALA A 78 -18.72 -4.32 -1.74
CA ALA A 78 -17.88 -4.51 -0.56
C ALA A 78 -17.94 -3.31 0.40
N ILE A 79 -17.87 -2.08 -0.14
CA ILE A 79 -18.02 -0.85 0.66
C ILE A 79 -19.41 -0.78 1.31
N ALA A 80 -20.47 -1.12 0.58
CA ALA A 80 -21.85 -1.07 1.09
C ALA A 80 -22.12 -2.00 2.28
N VAL A 81 -21.36 -3.10 2.40
CA VAL A 81 -21.44 -4.01 3.56
C VAL A 81 -20.42 -3.67 4.66
N GLY A 82 -19.75 -2.51 4.57
CA GLY A 82 -18.86 -2.00 5.60
C GLY A 82 -17.42 -2.50 5.54
N ILE A 83 -17.00 -3.16 4.45
CA ILE A 83 -15.61 -3.62 4.32
C ILE A 83 -14.68 -2.43 4.04
N PRO A 84 -13.59 -2.23 4.80
CA PRO A 84 -12.58 -1.23 4.50
C PRO A 84 -11.77 -1.59 3.23
N VAL A 85 -12.24 -1.13 2.07
CA VAL A 85 -11.62 -1.46 0.78
C VAL A 85 -10.42 -0.56 0.48
N ASN A 86 -9.32 -1.18 0.04
CA ASN A 86 -8.20 -0.53 -0.63
C ASN A 86 -8.20 -0.87 -2.12
N VAL A 87 -8.59 0.09 -2.97
CA VAL A 87 -8.55 -0.13 -4.42
C VAL A 87 -7.12 -0.04 -4.91
N THR A 88 -6.63 -1.04 -5.63
CA THR A 88 -5.22 -1.13 -6.07
C THR A 88 -5.10 -1.36 -7.57
N ALA A 89 -3.87 -1.33 -8.09
CA ALA A 89 -3.54 -1.59 -9.49
C ALA A 89 -4.21 -0.60 -10.47
N CYS A 90 -4.43 0.65 -10.03
CA CYS A 90 -4.68 1.77 -10.92
C CYS A 90 -3.34 2.24 -11.49
N THR A 91 -3.18 2.18 -12.81
CA THR A 91 -1.93 2.59 -13.49
C THR A 91 -2.08 3.86 -14.31
N SER A 92 -3.26 4.49 -14.28
CA SER A 92 -3.50 5.78 -14.92
C SER A 92 -4.37 6.69 -14.06
N LEU A 93 -4.22 8.00 -14.25
CA LEU A 93 -5.03 9.02 -13.56
C LEU A 93 -6.55 8.80 -13.70
N PRO A 94 -7.13 8.51 -14.89
CA PRO A 94 -8.56 8.25 -15.01
C PRO A 94 -9.05 7.06 -14.17
N GLN A 95 -8.26 6.00 -14.08
CA GLN A 95 -8.60 4.85 -13.23
C GLN A 95 -8.58 5.24 -11.75
N ALA A 96 -7.58 6.01 -11.33
CA ALA A 96 -7.46 6.45 -9.94
C ALA A 96 -8.59 7.41 -9.54
N PHE A 97 -8.97 8.36 -10.40
CA PHE A 97 -10.15 9.21 -10.17
C PHE A 97 -11.44 8.41 -10.10
N THR A 98 -11.60 7.42 -10.99
CA THR A 98 -12.79 6.57 -10.98
C THR A 98 -12.83 5.74 -9.70
N ALA A 99 -11.71 5.15 -9.28
CA ALA A 99 -11.60 4.43 -8.01
C ALA A 99 -11.95 5.31 -6.81
N LEU A 100 -11.41 6.53 -6.75
CA LEU A 100 -11.70 7.52 -5.71
C LEU A 100 -13.20 7.88 -5.66
N SER A 101 -13.86 8.00 -6.82
CA SER A 101 -15.30 8.29 -6.90
C SER A 101 -16.21 7.16 -6.38
N LEU A 102 -15.67 5.96 -6.15
CA LEU A 102 -16.40 4.86 -5.52
C LEU A 102 -16.47 5.00 -3.99
N GLY A 103 -15.74 5.96 -3.40
CA GLY A 103 -15.65 6.18 -1.95
C GLY A 103 -14.98 5.04 -1.16
N PRO A 104 -13.88 4.43 -1.62
CA PRO A 104 -13.18 3.41 -0.83
C PRO A 104 -12.49 4.03 0.38
N ALA A 105 -12.16 3.21 1.38
CA ALA A 105 -11.35 3.67 2.51
C ALA A 105 -9.91 4.03 2.06
N PHE A 106 -9.40 3.37 1.02
CA PHE A 106 -8.07 3.61 0.49
C PHE A 106 -8.00 3.50 -1.04
N VAL A 107 -7.09 4.26 -1.64
CA VAL A 107 -6.66 4.10 -3.03
C VAL A 107 -5.14 3.96 -3.09
N SER A 108 -4.66 2.83 -3.62
CA SER A 108 -3.24 2.59 -3.84
C SER A 108 -2.78 3.11 -5.20
N ILE A 109 -1.79 4.00 -5.18
CA ILE A 109 -1.11 4.56 -6.35
C ILE A 109 0.26 3.88 -6.45
N LEU A 110 0.53 3.22 -7.58
CA LEU A 110 1.73 2.42 -7.76
C LEU A 110 2.85 3.26 -8.38
N TRP A 111 3.64 3.94 -7.54
CA TRP A 111 4.65 4.93 -7.90
C TRP A 111 5.49 4.60 -9.14
N CYS A 112 6.31 3.55 -9.09
CA CYS A 112 7.15 3.21 -10.24
C CYS A 112 6.32 2.67 -11.43
N ARG A 113 5.13 2.11 -11.22
CA ARG A 113 4.27 1.66 -12.34
C ARG A 113 3.63 2.85 -13.06
N THR A 114 3.27 3.90 -12.34
CA THR A 114 2.83 5.18 -12.92
C THR A 114 3.96 5.79 -13.74
N ARG A 115 5.20 5.78 -13.20
CA ARG A 115 6.40 6.17 -13.97
C ARG A 115 6.62 5.30 -15.21
N ASP A 116 6.51 3.97 -15.09
CA ASP A 116 6.67 3.02 -16.20
C ASP A 116 5.63 3.27 -17.32
N ALA A 117 4.46 3.83 -16.97
CA ALA A 117 3.41 4.22 -17.91
C ALA A 117 3.63 5.60 -18.58
N GLY A 118 4.75 6.28 -18.28
CA GLY A 118 5.09 7.59 -18.83
C GLY A 118 4.43 8.76 -18.10
N GLU A 119 3.80 8.54 -16.95
CA GLU A 119 3.23 9.59 -16.11
C GLU A 119 4.21 10.01 -14.99
N ASP A 120 4.17 11.28 -14.58
CA ASP A 120 4.89 11.71 -13.37
C ASP A 120 4.12 11.23 -12.12
N PRO A 121 4.69 10.33 -11.32
CA PRO A 121 4.00 9.78 -10.16
C PRO A 121 3.71 10.81 -9.07
N ALA A 122 4.58 11.83 -8.88
CA ALA A 122 4.36 12.88 -7.90
C ALA A 122 3.17 13.76 -8.31
N GLN A 123 3.12 14.13 -9.59
CA GLN A 123 2.00 14.87 -10.15
C GLN A 123 0.70 14.06 -10.06
N ALA A 124 0.75 12.76 -10.35
CA ALA A 124 -0.42 11.90 -10.27
C ALA A 124 -1.00 11.84 -8.85
N VAL A 125 -0.14 11.65 -7.83
CA VAL A 125 -0.57 11.69 -6.43
C VAL A 125 -1.17 13.05 -6.06
N ALA A 126 -0.52 14.15 -6.45
CA ALA A 126 -1.01 15.50 -6.19
C ALA A 126 -2.38 15.77 -6.83
N ASP A 127 -2.61 15.28 -8.05
CA ASP A 127 -3.87 15.42 -8.76
C ASP A 127 -5.01 14.67 -8.08
N ILE A 128 -4.74 13.44 -7.64
CA ILE A 128 -5.70 12.60 -6.91
C ILE A 128 -6.00 13.23 -5.54
N ALA A 129 -4.97 13.67 -4.81
CA ALA A 129 -5.12 14.33 -3.51
C ALA A 129 -5.98 15.59 -3.60
N ARG A 130 -5.75 16.45 -4.60
CA ARG A 130 -6.57 17.67 -4.83
C ARG A 130 -8.05 17.39 -5.09
N ARG A 131 -8.38 16.18 -5.56
CA ARG A 131 -9.75 15.77 -5.85
C ARG A 131 -10.39 14.96 -4.72
N ARG A 132 -9.59 14.46 -3.75
CA ARG A 132 -10.06 13.67 -2.59
C ARG A 132 -11.26 14.31 -1.91
N ASP A 133 -11.15 15.59 -1.55
CA ASP A 133 -12.19 16.32 -0.81
C ASP A 133 -13.51 16.44 -1.58
N ARG A 134 -13.47 16.36 -2.92
CA ARG A 134 -14.69 16.43 -3.76
C ARG A 134 -15.41 15.10 -3.91
N PHE A 135 -14.73 13.98 -3.69
CA PHE A 135 -15.29 12.64 -3.91
C PHE A 135 -15.59 11.94 -2.60
N SER A 136 -14.57 11.81 -1.74
CA SER A 136 -14.64 11.15 -0.45
C SER A 136 -13.45 11.63 0.37
N GLY A 137 -13.67 12.65 1.20
CA GLY A 137 -12.63 13.32 1.99
C GLY A 137 -11.85 12.37 2.90
N ASP A 138 -12.48 11.27 3.32
CA ASP A 138 -11.89 10.29 4.24
C ASP A 138 -11.04 9.22 3.54
N THR A 139 -10.98 9.23 2.20
CA THR A 139 -10.20 8.24 1.44
C THR A 139 -8.71 8.47 1.65
N ARG A 140 -7.99 7.48 2.20
CA ARG A 140 -6.54 7.55 2.37
C ARG A 140 -5.80 7.11 1.11
N LEU A 141 -4.84 7.91 0.66
CA LEU A 141 -3.96 7.60 -0.47
C LEU A 141 -2.75 6.81 0.01
N VAL A 142 -2.49 5.70 -0.67
CA VAL A 142 -1.39 4.78 -0.35
C VAL A 142 -0.43 4.73 -1.53
N ILE A 143 0.77 5.28 -1.38
CA ILE A 143 1.83 5.09 -2.36
C ILE A 143 2.47 3.72 -2.15
N GLY A 144 2.49 2.89 -3.19
CA GLY A 144 3.21 1.62 -3.22
C GLY A 144 4.10 1.50 -4.45
N SER A 145 4.60 0.29 -4.72
CA SER A 145 5.51 0.02 -5.85
C SER A 145 6.77 0.89 -5.84
N ILE A 146 7.36 1.12 -4.67
CA ILE A 146 8.67 1.75 -4.47
C ILE A 146 9.78 0.77 -4.87
N ARG A 147 10.79 1.22 -5.63
CA ARG A 147 11.90 0.37 -6.11
C ARG A 147 13.28 0.88 -5.73
N GLU A 148 13.43 2.17 -5.47
CA GLU A 148 14.71 2.80 -5.12
C GLU A 148 14.59 3.69 -3.87
N CYS A 149 15.73 4.02 -3.23
CA CYS A 149 15.74 4.89 -2.04
C CYS A 149 15.24 6.30 -2.35
N ASP A 150 15.56 6.84 -3.53
CA ASP A 150 15.09 8.15 -3.95
C ASP A 150 13.57 8.20 -4.13
N ASP A 151 12.96 7.09 -4.55
CA ASP A 151 11.50 6.99 -4.63
C ASP A 151 10.85 7.17 -3.26
N VAL A 152 11.48 6.67 -2.17
CA VAL A 152 10.97 6.84 -0.80
C VAL A 152 10.88 8.31 -0.45
N THR A 153 11.98 9.05 -0.64
CA THR A 153 12.05 10.48 -0.33
C THR A 153 11.05 11.29 -1.16
N LEU A 154 10.92 10.99 -2.46
CA LEU A 154 9.97 11.69 -3.33
C LEU A 154 8.50 11.34 -3.00
N ALA A 155 8.22 10.09 -2.67
CA ALA A 155 6.90 9.66 -2.24
C ALA A 155 6.49 10.32 -0.91
N LEU A 156 7.40 10.41 0.06
CA LEU A 156 7.15 11.08 1.34
C LEU A 156 6.90 12.59 1.21
N ARG A 157 7.41 13.23 0.15
CA ARG A 157 7.12 14.64 -0.18
C ARG A 157 5.79 14.84 -0.92
N SER A 158 5.19 13.76 -1.39
CA SER A 158 3.91 13.81 -2.11
C SER A 158 2.75 13.86 -1.11
N PRO A 159 1.59 14.43 -1.46
CA PRO A 159 0.45 14.56 -0.55
C PRO A 159 -0.33 13.23 -0.41
N ALA A 160 0.34 12.16 0.02
CA ALA A 160 -0.25 10.87 0.32
C ALA A 160 -0.24 10.59 1.82
N ASP A 161 -1.19 9.78 2.28
CA ASP A 161 -1.38 9.46 3.70
C ASP A 161 -0.50 8.29 4.16
N ILE A 162 -0.11 7.40 3.23
CA ILE A 162 0.73 6.23 3.51
C ILE A 162 1.74 6.03 2.38
N VAL A 163 2.99 5.71 2.73
CA VAL A 163 3.98 5.15 1.79
C VAL A 163 4.36 3.75 2.26
N THR A 164 4.09 2.73 1.45
CA THR A 164 4.50 1.34 1.73
C THR A 164 5.79 1.02 0.98
N VAL A 165 6.83 0.64 1.73
CA VAL A 165 8.19 0.45 1.24
C VAL A 165 8.64 -1.00 1.50
N PRO A 166 9.30 -1.69 0.55
CA PRO A 166 9.97 -2.96 0.81
C PRO A 166 11.03 -2.84 1.93
N PRO A 167 11.14 -3.80 2.86
CA PRO A 167 12.08 -3.71 4.00
C PRO A 167 13.52 -3.43 3.59
N GLN A 168 14.02 -4.07 2.53
CA GLN A 168 15.40 -3.91 2.07
C GLN A 168 15.69 -2.48 1.57
N ILE A 169 14.71 -1.83 0.93
CA ILE A 169 14.84 -0.44 0.50
C ILE A 169 14.82 0.47 1.72
N LEU A 170 13.94 0.21 2.69
CA LEU A 170 13.86 1.00 3.91
C LEU A 170 15.16 0.93 4.74
N GLU A 171 15.72 -0.28 4.91
CA GLU A 171 17.01 -0.50 5.56
C GLU A 171 18.13 0.30 4.89
N THR A 172 18.20 0.25 3.56
CA THR A 172 19.21 0.99 2.78
C THR A 172 18.98 2.50 2.87
N TRP A 173 17.73 2.96 2.78
CA TRP A 173 17.34 4.38 2.81
C TRP A 173 17.70 5.05 4.15
N MET A 174 17.69 4.31 5.26
CA MET A 174 18.07 4.83 6.58
C MET A 174 19.60 4.91 6.79
N GLN A 175 20.42 4.31 5.92
CA GLN A 175 21.87 4.32 6.09
C GLN A 175 22.44 5.72 5.83
N ALA A 176 23.21 6.22 6.80
CA ALA A 176 23.94 7.47 6.68
C ALA A 176 25.40 7.26 7.11
N PRO A 177 26.34 7.04 6.17
CA PRO A 177 27.75 6.79 6.50
C PRO A 177 28.37 7.90 7.37
N GLY A 178 27.97 9.15 7.16
CA GLY A 178 28.40 10.28 7.98
C GLY A 178 27.97 10.15 9.46
N SER A 179 26.76 9.64 9.71
CA SER A 179 26.27 9.39 11.08
C SER A 179 27.06 8.26 11.75
N VAL A 180 27.44 7.21 11.00
CA VAL A 180 28.27 6.12 11.53
C VAL A 180 29.68 6.61 11.88
N ALA A 181 30.27 7.46 11.03
CA ALA A 181 31.58 8.06 11.31
C ALA A 181 31.52 8.95 12.57
N MET A 182 30.47 9.77 12.69
CA MET A 182 30.26 10.63 13.86
C MET A 182 30.01 9.82 15.15
N ALA A 183 29.19 8.78 15.09
CA ALA A 183 28.94 7.90 16.23
C ALA A 183 30.22 7.15 16.67
N SER A 184 31.04 6.74 15.72
CA SER A 184 32.36 6.16 16.00
C SER A 184 33.26 7.15 16.75
N GLN A 185 33.26 8.42 16.35
CA GLN A 185 34.04 9.46 17.04
C GLN A 185 33.52 9.70 18.46
N PHE A 186 32.20 9.80 18.66
CA PHE A 186 31.62 9.94 19.99
C PHE A 186 32.00 8.78 20.92
N ALA A 187 32.05 7.55 20.40
CA ALA A 187 32.45 6.38 21.18
C ALA A 187 33.93 6.45 21.61
N LEU A 188 34.81 7.01 20.76
CA LEU A 188 36.21 7.24 21.10
C LEU A 188 36.34 8.33 22.18
N ASP A 189 35.67 9.46 21.99
CA ASP A 189 35.74 10.60 22.92
C ASP A 189 35.16 10.22 24.31
N ALA A 190 34.12 9.39 24.34
CA ALA A 190 33.49 8.94 25.58
C ALA A 190 34.38 7.98 26.41
N ALA A 191 35.40 7.36 25.81
CA ALA A 191 36.27 6.42 26.51
C ALA A 191 37.08 7.07 27.66
N GLU A 192 37.25 8.39 27.61
CA GLU A 192 37.96 9.17 28.63
C GLU A 192 37.02 9.78 29.69
N LEU A 193 35.70 9.61 29.54
CA LEU A 193 34.70 10.21 30.41
C LEU A 193 34.21 9.20 31.46
N THR A 194 33.94 9.68 32.67
CA THR A 194 33.31 8.90 33.76
C THR A 194 32.11 9.66 34.31
N LEU A 195 31.12 8.91 34.80
CA LEU A 195 29.92 9.45 35.45
C LEU A 195 30.10 9.55 36.96
#